data_AF-A0A8T5AMU9-F1
#
_entry.id   AF-A0A8T5AMU9-F1
#
_cell.length_a   1.000
_cell.length_b   1.000
_cell.length_c   1.000
_cell.angle_alpha   90.00
_cell.angle_beta   90.00
_cell.angle_gamma   90.00
#
_symmetry.space_group_name_H-M   'P 1'
#
loop_
_entity.id
_entity.type
_entity.pdbx_description
1 polymer ?
#
loop_
_entity_poly.entity_id
_entity_poly.type
_entity_poly.pdbx_seq_one_letter_code
_entity_poly.pdbx_strand_id
1 'polypeptide(L)'
;MDEVNERLKRYVHTLERVFAEISLITEPLTIRGNEVKAVYDEAKRYYEDAKYFQEKKDYVTGLVAIVYSEGLLDALRLLGFAKFSWPTREKQKV
;
A
#
# COMPACT_ATOMS: atom_id res chain seq x y z
N MET A 1 -5.64 -23.07 -3.01
CA MET A 1 -4.28 -22.71 -3.47
C MET A 1 -4.34 -22.14 -4.89
N ASP A 2 -5.20 -22.69 -5.75
CA ASP A 2 -5.37 -22.22 -7.14
C ASP A 2 -5.95 -20.80 -7.25
N GLU A 3 -6.95 -20.43 -6.45
CA GLU A 3 -7.55 -19.08 -6.55
C GLU A 3 -6.59 -17.95 -6.20
N VAL A 4 -5.79 -18.11 -5.14
CA VAL A 4 -4.77 -17.11 -4.73
C VAL A 4 -3.68 -17.00 -5.79
N ASN A 5 -3.27 -18.12 -6.38
CA ASN A 5 -2.31 -18.15 -7.48
C ASN A 5 -2.86 -17.43 -8.72
N GLU A 6 -4.12 -17.67 -9.10
CA GLU A 6 -4.76 -16.98 -10.22
C GLU A 6 -4.94 -15.48 -9.95
N ARG A 7 -5.25 -15.08 -8.71
CA ARG A 7 -5.26 -13.66 -8.31
C ARG A 7 -3.87 -13.05 -8.49
N LEU A 8 -2.83 -13.70 -7.99
CA LEU A 8 -1.45 -13.24 -8.11
C LEU A 8 -1.03 -13.08 -9.57
N LYS A 9 -1.30 -14.07 -10.43
CA LYS A 9 -1.01 -13.99 -11.87
C LYS A 9 -1.67 -12.77 -12.51
N ARG A 10 -2.93 -12.47 -12.18
CA ARG A 10 -3.62 -11.27 -12.68
C ARG A 10 -2.96 -9.98 -12.20
N TYR A 11 -2.57 -9.90 -10.93
CA TYR A 11 -1.84 -8.73 -10.41
C TYR A 11 -0.48 -8.56 -11.10
N VAL A 12 0.30 -9.65 -11.25
CA VAL A 12 1.59 -9.63 -11.95
C VAL A 12 1.41 -9.14 -13.37
N HIS A 13 0.51 -9.76 -14.14
CA HIS A 13 0.25 -9.36 -15.52
C HIS A 13 -0.20 -7.89 -15.64
N THR A 14 -1.04 -7.44 -14.71
CA THR A 14 -1.49 -6.04 -14.69
C THR A 14 -0.32 -5.09 -14.45
N LEU A 15 0.55 -5.40 -13.49
CA LEU A 15 1.70 -4.55 -13.21
C LEU A 15 2.77 -4.62 -14.29
N GLU A 16 2.99 -5.77 -14.93
CA GLU A 16 3.89 -5.87 -16.10
C GLU A 16 3.47 -4.87 -17.19
N ARG A 17 2.17 -4.77 -17.47
CA ARG A 17 1.64 -3.79 -18.43
C ARG A 17 1.86 -2.35 -17.97
N VAL A 18 1.55 -2.05 -16.71
CA VAL A 18 1.79 -0.71 -16.15
C VAL A 18 3.28 -0.35 -16.25
N PHE A 19 4.19 -1.25 -15.89
CA PHE A 19 5.63 -0.99 -16.00
C PHE A 19 6.12 -0.83 -17.44
N ALA A 20 5.48 -1.47 -18.41
CA ALA A 20 5.78 -1.29 -19.82
C ALA A 20 5.31 0.07 -20.36
N GLU A 21 4.23 0.63 -19.80
CA GLU A 21 3.56 1.84 -20.30
C GLU A 21 3.87 3.09 -19.47
N ILE A 22 4.34 2.94 -18.24
CA ILE A 22 4.51 4.06 -17.30
C ILE A 22 5.59 5.04 -17.78
N SER A 23 5.25 6.32 -17.78
CA SER A 23 6.19 7.42 -17.97
C SER A 23 6.32 8.18 -16.65
N LEU A 24 7.55 8.30 -16.15
CA LEU A 24 7.80 9.04 -14.92
C LEU A 24 7.76 10.54 -15.21
N ILE A 25 7.01 11.28 -14.40
CA ILE A 25 7.00 12.73 -14.41
C ILE A 25 8.24 13.22 -13.66
N THR A 26 9.13 13.93 -14.34
CA THR A 26 10.41 14.39 -13.77
C THR A 26 10.48 15.92 -13.62
N GLU A 27 9.48 16.63 -14.13
CA GLU A 27 9.35 18.07 -13.95
C GLU A 27 9.12 18.44 -12.47
N PRO A 28 9.45 19.68 -12.06
CA PRO A 28 9.16 20.15 -10.71
C PRO A 28 7.66 20.04 -10.40
N LEU A 29 7.29 19.03 -9.61
CA LEU A 29 5.93 18.82 -9.16
C LEU A 29 5.62 19.79 -8.01
N THR A 30 4.62 20.65 -8.20
CA THR A 30 4.02 21.39 -7.08
C THR A 30 2.99 20.48 -6.42
N ILE A 31 3.43 19.66 -5.48
CA ILE A 31 2.52 18.81 -4.70
C ILE A 31 1.76 19.69 -3.70
N ARG A 32 0.44 19.71 -3.81
CA ARG A 32 -0.43 20.45 -2.91
C ARG A 32 -0.70 19.63 -1.65
N GLY A 33 -0.84 20.29 -0.50
CA GLY A 33 -1.07 19.61 0.78
C GLY A 33 -2.32 18.72 0.81
N ASN A 34 -3.34 19.00 -0.01
CA ASN A 34 -4.52 18.16 -0.15
C ASN A 34 -4.22 16.81 -0.83
N GLU A 35 -3.23 16.74 -1.73
CA GLU A 35 -2.82 15.49 -2.40
C GLU A 35 -2.11 14.55 -1.42
N VAL A 36 -1.20 15.09 -0.60
CA VAL A 36 -0.56 14.36 0.50
C VAL A 36 -1.60 13.82 1.47
N LYS A 37 -2.57 14.66 1.86
CA LYS A 37 -3.66 14.25 2.76
C LYS A 37 -4.51 13.15 2.15
N ALA A 38 -4.81 13.20 0.84
CA ALA A 38 -5.59 12.17 0.18
C ALA A 38 -4.90 10.78 0.24
N VAL A 39 -3.59 10.73 -0.03
CA VAL A 39 -2.80 9.49 0.08
C VAL A 39 -2.77 8.98 1.53
N TYR A 40 -2.60 9.87 2.50
CA TYR A 40 -2.63 9.50 3.92
C TYR A 40 -4.00 8.96 4.36
N ASP A 41 -5.09 9.60 3.91
CA ASP A 41 -6.45 9.15 4.21
C ASP A 41 -6.75 7.80 3.52
N GLU A 42 -6.19 7.54 2.34
CA GLU A 42 -6.26 6.23 1.67
C GLU A 42 -5.52 5.15 2.47
N ALA A 43 -4.31 5.43 2.95
CA ALA A 43 -3.59 4.50 3.82
C ALA A 43 -4.42 4.13 5.06
N LYS A 44 -5.08 5.12 5.68
CA LYS A 44 -6.01 4.87 6.79
C LYS A 44 -7.19 3.98 6.43
N ARG A 45 -7.80 4.19 5.26
CA ARG A 45 -8.92 3.33 4.81
C ARG A 45 -8.49 1.88 4.68
N TYR A 46 -7.36 1.63 4.03
CA TYR A 46 -6.83 0.27 3.88
C TYR A 46 -6.39 -0.37 5.21
N TYR A 47 -5.93 0.43 6.18
CA TYR A 47 -5.70 -0.04 7.56
C TYR A 47 -7.01 -0.51 8.23
N GLU A 48 -8.10 0.25 8.10
CA GLU A 48 -9.40 -0.16 8.63
C GLU A 48 -9.99 -1.35 7.87
N ASP A 49 -9.80 -1.43 6.55
CA ASP A 49 -10.18 -2.59 5.74
C ASP A 49 -9.44 -3.85 6.20
N ALA A 50 -8.15 -3.76 6.49
CA ALA A 50 -7.38 -4.89 7.01
C ALA A 50 -7.95 -5.43 8.33
N LYS A 51 -8.33 -4.53 9.24
CA LYS A 51 -9.00 -4.90 10.51
C LYS A 51 -10.36 -5.56 10.24
N TYR A 52 -11.16 -4.98 9.34
CA TYR A 52 -12.44 -5.55 8.92
C TYR A 52 -12.28 -6.98 8.39
N PHE A 53 -11.35 -7.21 7.46
CA PHE A 53 -11.12 -8.55 6.89
C PHE A 53 -10.55 -9.53 7.93
N GLN A 54 -9.73 -9.06 8.87
CA GLN A 54 -9.27 -9.87 10.00
C GLN A 54 -10.43 -10.36 10.87
N GLU A 55 -11.38 -9.49 11.22
CA GLU A 55 -12.60 -9.86 11.97
C GLU A 55 -13.46 -10.87 11.20
N LYS A 56 -13.49 -10.77 9.87
CA LYS A 56 -14.18 -11.73 8.98
C LYS A 56 -13.42 -13.03 8.74
N LYS A 57 -12.22 -13.19 9.30
CA LYS A 57 -11.30 -14.31 9.06
C LYS A 57 -10.87 -14.46 7.59
N ASP A 58 -10.98 -13.39 6.79
CA ASP A 58 -10.39 -13.31 5.45
C ASP A 58 -8.96 -12.76 5.55
N TYR A 59 -8.05 -13.63 6.00
CA TYR A 59 -6.68 -13.22 6.28
C TYR A 59 -5.88 -12.87 5.03
N VAL A 60 -6.21 -13.47 3.87
CA VAL A 60 -5.49 -13.18 2.61
C VAL A 60 -5.81 -11.75 2.17
N THR A 61 -7.10 -11.38 2.15
CA THR A 61 -7.49 -10.02 1.76
C THR A 61 -7.03 -9.01 2.81
N GLY A 62 -7.13 -9.33 4.10
CA GLY A 62 -6.62 -8.48 5.17
C GLY A 62 -5.11 -8.20 5.08
N LEU A 63 -4.32 -9.22 4.73
CA LEU A 63 -2.87 -9.08 4.54
C LEU A 63 -2.54 -8.18 3.33
N VAL A 64 -3.27 -8.32 2.22
CA VAL A 64 -3.09 -7.44 1.05
C VAL A 64 -3.44 -5.99 1.41
N ALA A 65 -4.53 -5.76 2.15
CA ALA A 65 -4.95 -4.42 2.56
C ALA A 65 -3.92 -3.74 3.47
N ILE A 66 -3.40 -4.44 4.49
CA ILE A 66 -2.43 -3.83 5.42
C ILE A 66 -1.10 -3.51 4.72
N VAL A 67 -0.61 -4.40 3.85
CA VAL A 67 0.63 -4.16 3.09
C VAL A 67 0.47 -2.99 2.11
N TYR A 68 -0.72 -2.83 1.51
CA TYR A 68 -1.00 -1.66 0.67
C TYR A 68 -0.99 -0.36 1.48
N SER A 69 -1.61 -0.36 2.67
CA SER A 69 -1.53 0.77 3.62
C SER A 69 -0.08 1.12 3.97
N GLU A 70 0.76 0.13 4.30
CA GLU A 70 2.19 0.34 4.58
C GLU A 70 2.93 0.94 3.37
N GLY A 71 2.68 0.42 2.16
CA GLY A 71 3.29 0.91 0.92
C GLY A 71 2.95 2.38 0.61
N LEU A 72 1.71 2.81 0.86
CA LEU A 72 1.31 4.21 0.70
C LEU A 72 2.04 5.13 1.69
N LEU A 73 2.18 4.69 2.96
CA LEU A 73 2.93 5.45 3.97
C LEU A 73 4.43 5.51 3.64
N ASP A 74 5.00 4.42 3.15
CA ASP A 74 6.38 4.39 2.69
C ASP A 74 6.61 5.31 1.49
N ALA A 75 5.67 5.39 0.54
CA ALA A 75 5.76 6.35 -0.56
C ALA A 75 5.78 7.80 -0.06
N LEU A 76 4.90 8.17 0.89
CA LEU A 76 4.91 9.49 1.51
C LEU A 76 6.23 9.77 2.24
N ARG A 77 6.81 8.77 2.90
CA ARG A 77 8.11 8.88 3.59
C ARG A 77 9.26 9.07 2.60
N LEU A 78 9.31 8.29 1.51
CA LEU A 78 10.33 8.38 0.46
C LEU A 78 10.32 9.76 -0.21
N LEU A 79 9.14 10.35 -0.38
CA LEU A 79 8.97 11.68 -0.97
C LEU A 79 9.16 12.83 0.05
N GLY A 80 9.44 12.52 1.32
CA GLY A 80 9.68 13.53 2.36
C GLY A 80 8.42 14.18 2.94
N PHE A 81 7.23 13.66 2.64
CA PHE A 81 5.95 14.16 3.16
C PHE A 81 5.51 13.54 4.48
N ALA A 82 6.18 12.48 4.94
CA ALA A 82 5.93 11.85 6.23
C ALA A 82 7.25 11.47 6.93
N LYS A 83 7.26 11.52 8.27
CA LYS A 83 8.40 11.11 9.11
C LYS A 83 7.93 10.12 10.17
N PHE A 84 8.36 8.86 10.03
CA PHE A 84 8.11 7.79 10.99
C PHE A 84 9.15 6.67 10.83
N SER A 85 9.13 5.71 11.76
CA SER A 85 9.95 4.49 11.70
C SER A 85 9.08 3.26 11.96
N TRP A 86 9.27 2.21 11.18
CA TRP A 86 8.65 0.92 11.48
C TRP A 86 9.27 0.30 12.74
N PRO A 87 8.46 -0.23 13.68
CA PRO A 87 8.99 -0.93 14.84
C PRO A 87 9.75 -2.18 14.39
N THR A 88 10.99 -2.34 14.86
CA THR A 88 11.81 -3.52 14.55
C THR A 88 11.11 -4.79 15.02
N ARG A 89 11.30 -5.90 14.27
CA ARG A 89 10.62 -7.19 14.49
C ARG A 89 10.76 -7.75 15.92
N GLU A 90 11.77 -7.32 16.68
CA GLU A 90 11.95 -7.71 18.09
C GLU A 90 10.83 -7.21 19.01
N LYS A 91 10.13 -6.13 18.65
CA LYS A 91 9.06 -5.52 19.47
C LYS A 91 7.64 -5.98 19.09
N GLN A 92 7.50 -6.89 18.12
CA GLN A 92 6.20 -7.31 17.57
C GLN A 92 5.71 -8.69 18.10
N LYS A 93 6.40 -9.28 19.08
CA LYS A 93 5.88 -10.47 19.79
C LYS A 93 4.74 -10.02 20.72
N VAL A 94 3.52 -9.98 20.18
CA VAL A 94 2.27 -9.98 20.95
C VAL A 94 1.78 -11.42 21.05
#